data_AF-A0ABD4KY05-F1
#
_entry.id   AF-A0ABD4KY05-F1
#
_cell.length_a   1.000
_cell.length_b   1.000
_cell.length_c   1.000
_cell.angle_alpha   90.00
_cell.angle_beta   90.00
_cell.angle_gamma   90.00
#
_symmetry.space_group_name_H-M   'P 1'
#
loop_
_entity.id
_entity.type
_entity.pdbx_description
1 polymer ?
#
loop_
_entity_poly.entity_id
_entity_poly.type
_entity_poly.pdbx_seq_one_letter_code
_entity_poly.pdbx_strand_id
1 'polypeptide(L)'
;WSAITKMIKTAFSSSNGLAIFEVKATLHLPTNAMVRPSQAFTEKESGSKSKSKSQNSRVFQSTTIDGERSPILGAFKTGAAIATIDDWYPGATESLRVGRFGVHREDVTCYRHPSTGKDLFSILQQAEHYIEVLNANKTPDQETINDMHFLLANLIKGGMFQHKGD
;
A
#
# COMPACT_ATOMS: atom_id res chain seq x y z
N TRP A 1 11.75 -14.00 -15.89
CA TRP A 1 11.05 -12.73 -15.64
C TRP A 1 9.77 -12.58 -16.46
N SER A 2 9.83 -12.59 -17.80
CA SER A 2 8.63 -12.37 -18.64
C SER A 2 7.47 -13.34 -18.37
N ALA A 3 7.75 -14.60 -18.02
CA ALA A 3 6.73 -15.60 -17.69
C ALA A 3 5.92 -15.24 -16.42
N ILE A 4 6.58 -14.82 -15.34
CA ILE A 4 5.90 -14.43 -14.09
C ILE A 4 5.10 -13.14 -14.28
N THR A 5 5.62 -12.16 -15.04
CA THR A 5 4.88 -10.95 -15.38
C THR A 5 3.65 -11.27 -16.24
N LYS A 6 3.78 -12.20 -17.20
CA LYS A 6 2.66 -12.67 -18.02
C LYS A 6 1.57 -13.33 -17.16
N MET A 7 1.96 -14.12 -16.16
CA MET A 7 1.01 -14.73 -15.22
C MET A 7 0.19 -13.69 -14.45
N ILE A 8 0.84 -12.64 -13.93
CA ILE A 8 0.14 -11.53 -13.25
C ILE A 8 -0.80 -10.80 -14.21
N LYS A 9 -0.36 -10.52 -15.45
CA LYS A 9 -1.22 -9.91 -16.47
C LYS A 9 -2.45 -10.76 -16.74
N THR A 10 -2.29 -12.07 -16.94
CA THR A 10 -3.40 -13.00 -17.13
C THR A 10 -4.33 -13.02 -15.91
N ALA A 11 -3.79 -13.01 -14.69
CA ALA A 11 -4.60 -12.97 -13.47
C ALA A 11 -5.50 -11.73 -13.41
N PHE A 12 -5.02 -10.55 -13.82
CA PHE A 12 -5.84 -9.34 -13.87
C PHE A 12 -6.75 -9.23 -15.11
N SER A 13 -6.41 -9.88 -16.22
CA SER A 13 -7.23 -9.81 -17.45
C SER A 13 -8.41 -10.79 -17.46
N SER A 14 -8.33 -11.91 -16.75
CA SER A 14 -9.39 -12.92 -16.71
C SER A 14 -10.33 -12.71 -15.52
N SER A 15 -11.65 -12.81 -15.74
CA SER A 15 -12.69 -12.58 -14.72
C SER A 15 -12.52 -13.40 -13.43
N ASN A 16 -11.96 -14.61 -13.53
CA ASN A 16 -11.59 -15.47 -12.39
C ASN A 16 -10.10 -15.83 -12.40
N GLY A 17 -9.26 -14.91 -12.86
CA GLY A 17 -7.81 -15.11 -12.93
C GLY A 17 -7.18 -15.19 -11.54
N LEU A 18 -6.22 -16.09 -11.36
CA LEU A 18 -5.52 -16.30 -10.08
C LEU A 18 -4.04 -16.54 -10.32
N ALA A 19 -3.20 -15.89 -9.53
CA ALA A 19 -1.76 -16.15 -9.45
C ALA A 19 -1.33 -16.13 -7.99
N ILE A 20 -0.78 -17.25 -7.51
CA ILE A 20 -0.28 -17.40 -6.14
C ILE A 20 1.24 -17.52 -6.19
N PHE A 21 1.91 -16.77 -5.31
CA PHE A 21 3.37 -16.81 -5.16
C PHE A 21 3.74 -17.08 -3.71
N GLU A 22 4.42 -18.20 -3.47
CA GLU A 22 5.08 -18.47 -2.19
C GLU A 22 6.52 -17.95 -2.26
N VAL A 23 6.83 -16.95 -1.44
CA VAL A 23 8.12 -16.25 -1.48
C VAL A 23 8.92 -16.59 -0.24
N LYS A 24 10.14 -17.12 -0.45
CA LYS A 24 11.12 -17.39 0.60
C LYS A 24 12.36 -16.52 0.38
N ALA A 25 12.82 -15.85 1.43
CA ALA A 25 14.03 -15.03 1.41
C ALA A 25 15.08 -15.61 2.37
N THR A 26 16.35 -15.59 1.96
CA THR A 26 17.50 -15.96 2.80
C THR A 26 18.30 -14.69 3.07
N LEU A 27 18.49 -14.34 4.34
CA LEU A 27 19.21 -13.14 4.75
C LEU A 27 20.50 -13.52 5.49
N HIS A 28 21.65 -13.09 4.99
CA HIS A 28 22.93 -13.24 5.66
C HIS A 28 23.20 -12.04 6.55
N LEU A 29 23.31 -12.26 7.86
CA LEU A 29 23.52 -11.23 8.85
C LEU A 29 24.85 -11.43 9.58
N PRO A 30 25.51 -10.35 10.04
CA PRO A 30 26.68 -10.48 10.89
C PRO A 30 26.30 -11.11 12.24
N THR A 31 27.31 -11.59 12.97
CA THR A 31 27.14 -12.16 14.30
C THR A 31 26.36 -11.22 15.21
N ASN A 32 25.32 -11.74 15.87
CA ASN A 32 24.44 -11.01 16.80
C ASN A 32 23.70 -9.80 16.21
N ALA A 33 23.47 -9.77 14.89
CA ALA A 33 22.64 -8.73 14.28
C ALA A 33 21.22 -8.71 14.87
N MET A 34 20.72 -7.50 15.12
CA MET A 34 19.35 -7.30 15.59
C MET A 34 18.35 -7.44 14.44
N VAL A 35 17.45 -8.42 14.55
CA VAL A 35 16.27 -8.52 13.68
C VAL A 35 15.21 -7.51 14.12
N ARG A 36 14.58 -6.82 13.17
CA ARG A 36 13.60 -5.73 13.42
C ARG A 36 12.20 -6.10 12.90
N PRO A 37 11.37 -6.82 13.68
CA PRO A 37 10.01 -7.19 13.29
C PRO A 37 9.00 -6.05 13.46
N SER A 38 7.73 -6.30 13.09
CA SER A 38 6.65 -5.33 13.29
C SER A 38 6.31 -5.14 14.77
N GLN A 39 5.94 -3.90 15.14
CA GLN A 39 5.46 -3.57 16.48
C GLN A 39 3.93 -3.58 16.53
N ALA A 40 3.38 -3.98 17.66
CA ALA A 40 1.95 -3.91 17.93
C ALA A 40 1.57 -2.47 18.26
N PHE A 41 0.44 -2.02 17.73
CA PHE A 41 -0.19 -0.79 18.17
C PHE A 41 -1.02 -1.10 19.42
N THR A 42 -0.62 -0.55 20.57
CA THR A 42 -1.31 -0.74 21.86
C THR A 42 -1.63 0.61 22.45
N GLU A 43 -2.91 1.00 22.44
CA GLU A 43 -3.36 2.18 23.17
C GLU A 43 -3.48 1.87 24.67
N LYS A 44 -3.12 2.84 25.50
CA LYS A 44 -3.42 2.77 26.93
C LYS A 44 -4.87 3.18 27.11
N GLU A 45 -5.70 2.31 27.69
CA GLU A 45 -7.03 2.74 28.17
C GLU A 45 -6.86 3.88 29.18
N SER A 46 -7.36 5.07 28.82
CA SER A 46 -7.42 6.21 29.72
C SER A 46 -8.44 5.95 30.83
N GLY A 47 -8.01 5.37 31.95
CA GLY A 47 -8.85 5.23 33.15
C GLY A 47 -8.60 4.00 34.01
N SER A 48 -7.84 3.00 33.54
CA SER A 48 -7.59 1.81 34.37
C SER A 48 -6.58 2.14 35.48
N LYS A 49 -7.08 2.34 36.71
CA LYS A 49 -6.29 2.48 37.96
C LYS A 49 -5.55 1.18 38.37
N SER A 50 -5.20 0.31 37.42
CA SER A 50 -4.41 -0.89 37.69
C SER A 50 -2.93 -0.58 37.51
N LYS A 51 -2.22 -0.45 38.63
CA LYS A 51 -0.80 -0.13 38.76
C LYS A 51 0.17 -1.23 38.28
N SER A 52 -0.25 -2.19 37.44
CA SER A 52 0.61 -3.32 37.01
C SER A 52 0.68 -3.58 35.50
N LYS A 53 0.25 -2.66 34.63
CA LYS A 53 0.45 -2.81 33.18
C LYS A 53 1.79 -2.20 32.75
N SER A 54 2.79 -3.08 32.61
CA SER A 54 4.09 -2.94 31.94
C SER A 54 4.34 -1.62 31.17
N GLN A 55 5.38 -0.88 31.56
CA GLN A 55 5.94 0.30 30.88
C GLN A 55 6.64 -0.04 29.55
N ASN A 56 6.17 -1.05 28.82
CA ASN A 56 6.85 -1.55 27.64
C ASN A 56 6.51 -0.68 26.42
N SER A 57 7.46 0.17 26.02
CA SER A 57 7.33 1.06 24.87
C SER A 57 7.45 0.36 23.52
N ARG A 58 7.90 -0.90 23.48
CA ARG A 58 8.16 -1.64 22.24
C ARG A 58 7.67 -3.08 22.33
N VAL A 59 6.39 -3.27 22.04
CA VAL A 59 5.76 -4.60 21.96
C VAL A 59 5.81 -5.09 20.52
N PHE A 60 6.37 -6.29 20.28
CA PHE A 60 6.38 -6.90 18.94
C PHE A 60 5.10 -7.69 18.65
N GLN A 61 4.67 -7.66 17.39
CA GLN A 61 3.68 -8.60 16.88
C GLN A 61 4.30 -10.00 16.85
N SER A 62 3.51 -11.03 17.19
CA SER A 62 3.97 -12.41 17.28
C SER A 62 2.91 -13.41 16.88
N THR A 63 3.35 -14.59 16.46
CA THR A 63 2.53 -15.79 16.23
C THR A 63 3.14 -16.98 16.98
N THR A 64 2.47 -18.12 16.96
CA THR A 64 2.98 -19.39 17.51
C THR A 64 3.40 -20.31 16.39
N ILE A 65 4.63 -20.82 16.43
CA ILE A 65 5.18 -21.82 15.51
C ILE A 65 5.73 -22.95 16.39
N ASP A 66 5.31 -24.19 16.15
CA ASP A 66 5.73 -25.36 16.92
C ASP A 66 5.56 -25.23 18.44
N GLY A 67 4.53 -24.50 18.88
CA GLY A 67 4.24 -24.24 20.30
C GLY A 67 5.02 -23.06 20.90
N GLU A 68 5.94 -22.45 20.15
CA GLU A 68 6.77 -21.34 20.61
C GLU A 68 6.39 -20.00 19.98
N ARG A 69 6.56 -18.92 20.75
CA ARG A 69 6.24 -17.57 20.31
C ARG A 69 7.34 -17.03 19.39
N SER A 70 6.98 -16.72 18.15
CA SER A 70 7.87 -16.14 17.14
C SER A 70 7.42 -14.74 16.73
N PRO A 71 8.32 -13.78 16.50
CA PRO A 71 7.96 -12.45 16.00
C PRO A 71 7.49 -12.53 14.55
N ILE A 72 6.61 -11.61 14.14
CA ILE A 72 6.13 -11.54 12.75
C ILE A 72 6.38 -10.17 12.12
N LEU A 73 6.58 -10.17 10.80
CA LEU A 73 6.34 -9.01 9.96
C LEU A 73 4.87 -9.01 9.58
N GLY A 74 4.09 -8.12 10.19
CA GLY A 74 2.63 -8.07 10.03
C GLY A 74 2.17 -8.01 8.57
N ALA A 75 1.07 -8.72 8.26
CA ALA A 75 0.54 -8.86 6.90
C ALA A 75 0.23 -7.53 6.20
N PHE A 76 -0.31 -6.55 6.93
CA PHE A 76 -0.57 -5.23 6.35
C PHE A 76 0.71 -4.45 6.02
N LYS A 77 1.82 -4.72 6.74
CA LYS A 77 3.10 -4.07 6.50
C LYS A 77 3.75 -4.61 5.22
N THR A 78 3.68 -5.91 4.98
CA THR A 78 4.17 -6.50 3.73
C THR A 78 3.32 -6.10 2.54
N GLY A 79 1.99 -6.07 2.68
CA GLY A 79 1.09 -5.54 1.65
C GLY A 79 1.35 -4.07 1.34
N ALA A 80 1.63 -3.25 2.35
CA ALA A 80 2.03 -1.85 2.16
C ALA A 80 3.35 -1.72 1.39
N ALA A 81 4.33 -2.57 1.65
CA ALA A 81 5.62 -2.55 0.95
C ALA A 81 5.48 -2.94 -0.53
N ILE A 82 4.65 -3.94 -0.85
CA ILE A 82 4.39 -4.35 -2.24
C ILE A 82 3.65 -3.24 -3.01
N ALA A 83 2.77 -2.51 -2.35
CA ALA A 83 1.99 -1.42 -2.93
C ALA A 83 2.72 -0.06 -2.96
N THR A 84 4.03 -0.03 -2.72
CA THR A 84 4.88 1.17 -2.86
C THR A 84 5.29 1.34 -4.32
N ILE A 85 4.39 1.89 -5.13
CA ILE A 85 4.56 2.02 -6.59
C ILE A 85 4.15 3.39 -7.14
N ASP A 86 3.59 4.29 -6.33
CA ASP A 86 3.11 5.60 -6.81
C ASP A 86 4.26 6.60 -6.86
N ASP A 87 4.93 6.68 -8.01
CA ASP A 87 5.93 7.70 -8.36
C ASP A 87 5.37 8.70 -9.40
N TRP A 88 4.04 8.75 -9.53
CA TRP A 88 3.34 9.57 -10.52
C TRP A 88 2.81 10.90 -9.97
N TYR A 89 3.10 11.23 -8.72
CA TYR A 89 2.63 12.46 -8.09
C TYR A 89 3.46 13.68 -8.54
N PRO A 90 2.92 14.90 -8.41
CA PRO A 90 3.66 16.10 -8.82
C PRO A 90 5.00 16.25 -8.09
N GLY A 91 6.10 16.33 -8.85
CA GLY A 91 7.44 16.48 -8.29
C GLY A 91 8.00 15.21 -7.63
N ALA A 92 7.60 14.03 -8.11
CA ALA A 92 8.03 12.76 -7.52
C ALA A 92 9.55 12.59 -7.41
N THR A 93 9.98 12.22 -6.21
CA THR A 93 11.38 11.92 -5.86
C THR A 93 11.57 10.47 -5.44
N GLU A 94 10.51 9.80 -5.00
CA GLU A 94 10.50 8.41 -4.58
C GLU A 94 9.12 7.79 -4.84
N SER A 95 9.01 6.46 -4.76
CA SER A 95 7.71 5.79 -4.87
C SER A 95 6.98 5.82 -3.53
N LEU A 96 5.74 6.25 -3.53
CA LEU A 96 4.86 6.22 -2.37
C LEU A 96 4.03 4.94 -2.33
N ARG A 97 3.58 4.58 -1.13
CA ARG A 97 2.48 3.63 -0.99
C ARG A 97 1.23 4.23 -1.62
N VAL A 98 0.65 3.54 -2.59
CA VAL A 98 -0.60 3.95 -3.25
C VAL A 98 -1.66 4.26 -2.19
N GLY A 99 -2.28 5.43 -2.29
CA GLY A 99 -3.32 5.87 -1.36
C GLY A 99 -4.04 7.12 -1.85
N ARG A 100 -5.24 7.35 -1.30
CA ARG A 100 -6.18 8.36 -1.79
C ARG A 100 -5.58 9.77 -1.92
N PHE A 101 -4.73 10.14 -0.95
CA PHE A 101 -4.16 11.48 -0.83
C PHE A 101 -2.63 11.52 -0.95
N GLY A 102 -1.99 10.41 -1.34
CA GLY A 102 -0.52 10.35 -1.48
C GLY A 102 0.24 10.74 -0.21
N VAL A 103 -0.16 10.18 0.94
CA VAL A 103 0.44 10.53 2.25
C VAL A 103 1.86 9.96 2.35
N HIS A 104 2.83 10.84 2.61
CA HIS A 104 4.19 10.46 2.94
C HIS A 104 4.36 10.39 4.45
N ARG A 105 4.74 9.21 4.95
CA ARG A 105 4.79 8.95 6.40
C ARG A 105 5.98 9.63 7.08
N GLU A 106 7.11 9.77 6.38
CA GLU A 106 8.35 10.29 6.99
C GLU A 106 8.32 11.82 7.08
N ASP A 107 7.92 12.50 6.01
CA ASP A 107 7.82 13.98 5.99
C ASP A 107 6.46 14.50 6.48
N VAL A 108 5.51 13.61 6.76
CA VAL A 108 4.15 13.95 7.24
C VAL A 108 3.46 14.94 6.28
N THR A 109 3.57 14.69 4.98
CA THR A 109 2.98 15.53 3.92
C THR A 109 2.02 14.74 3.03
N CYS A 110 1.18 15.45 2.28
CA CYS A 110 0.21 14.88 1.33
C CYS A 110 0.52 15.41 -0.07
N TYR A 111 1.23 14.62 -0.89
CA TYR A 111 1.63 15.04 -2.23
C TYR A 111 0.47 15.10 -3.22
N ARG A 112 -0.59 14.33 -2.97
CA ARG A 112 -1.84 14.35 -3.74
C ARG A 112 -2.98 14.92 -2.90
N HIS A 113 -2.73 16.06 -2.24
CA HIS A 113 -3.76 16.75 -1.48
C HIS A 113 -4.92 17.17 -2.41
N PRO A 114 -6.20 17.13 -1.99
CA PRO A 114 -7.33 17.46 -2.87
C PRO A 114 -7.26 18.85 -3.52
N SER A 115 -6.58 19.81 -2.89
CA SER A 115 -6.34 21.14 -3.49
C SER A 115 -5.50 21.10 -4.77
N THR A 116 -4.75 20.02 -5.01
CA THR A 116 -3.96 19.82 -6.23
C THR A 116 -4.80 19.24 -7.38
N GLY A 117 -6.00 18.73 -7.09
CA GLY A 117 -6.83 18.00 -8.06
C GLY A 117 -6.26 16.65 -8.50
N LYS A 118 -5.18 16.17 -7.86
CA LYS A 118 -4.50 14.91 -8.16
C LYS A 118 -4.75 13.80 -7.14
N ASP A 119 -5.72 14.02 -6.25
CA ASP A 119 -6.21 12.99 -5.34
C ASP A 119 -7.13 11.99 -6.07
N LEU A 120 -7.37 10.85 -5.43
CA LEU A 120 -8.19 9.78 -6.03
C LEU A 120 -9.59 10.25 -6.41
N PHE A 121 -10.24 11.09 -5.62
CA PHE A 121 -11.64 11.46 -5.86
C PHE A 121 -11.77 12.45 -7.01
N SER A 122 -10.87 13.43 -7.12
CA SER A 122 -10.80 14.31 -8.29
C SER A 122 -10.54 13.53 -9.58
N ILE A 123 -9.61 12.56 -9.55
CA ILE A 123 -9.30 11.70 -10.70
C ILE A 123 -10.48 10.77 -11.02
N LEU A 124 -11.12 10.16 -10.02
CA LEU A 124 -12.25 9.25 -10.22
C LEU A 124 -13.46 9.95 -10.87
N GLN A 125 -13.70 11.23 -10.55
CA GLN A 125 -14.74 12.03 -11.19
C GLN A 125 -14.47 12.32 -12.68
N GLN A 126 -13.23 12.13 -13.15
CA GLN A 126 -12.85 12.29 -14.56
C GLN A 126 -12.93 10.99 -15.35
N ALA A 127 -13.55 9.93 -14.81
CA ALA A 127 -13.63 8.63 -15.47
C ALA A 127 -14.22 8.68 -16.88
N GLU A 128 -15.27 9.48 -17.10
CA GLU A 128 -15.88 9.66 -18.44
C GLU A 128 -14.90 10.26 -19.44
N HIS A 129 -14.10 11.24 -19.01
CA HIS A 129 -13.04 11.82 -19.84
C HIS A 129 -11.98 10.79 -20.23
N TYR A 130 -11.55 9.93 -19.30
CA TYR A 130 -10.57 8.88 -19.62
C TYR A 130 -11.10 7.84 -20.62
N ILE A 131 -12.42 7.55 -20.60
CA ILE A 131 -13.05 6.69 -21.61
C ILE A 131 -12.92 7.31 -23.01
N GLU A 132 -13.22 8.60 -23.15
CA GLU A 132 -13.09 9.31 -24.43
C GLU A 132 -11.64 9.31 -24.93
N VAL A 133 -10.69 9.61 -24.04
CA VAL A 133 -9.25 9.62 -24.36
C VAL A 133 -8.76 8.26 -24.85
N LEU A 134 -9.15 7.18 -24.19
CA LEU A 134 -8.76 5.82 -24.59
C LEU A 134 -9.41 5.39 -25.93
N ASN A 135 -10.61 5.89 -26.24
CA ASN A 135 -11.31 5.59 -27.49
C ASN A 135 -10.82 6.42 -28.68
N ALA A 136 -10.15 7.55 -28.45
CA ALA A 136 -9.74 8.49 -29.51
C ALA A 136 -8.61 7.97 -30.43
N ASN A 137 -8.14 6.72 -30.26
CA ASN A 137 -7.05 6.08 -31.04
C ASN A 137 -5.75 6.91 -31.11
N LYS A 138 -5.54 7.82 -30.15
CA LYS A 138 -4.34 8.62 -30.00
C LYS A 138 -3.65 8.26 -28.69
N THR A 139 -2.33 8.23 -28.70
CA THR A 139 -1.56 8.07 -27.47
C THR A 139 -1.87 9.24 -26.52
N PRO A 140 -2.40 8.98 -25.31
CA PRO A 140 -2.62 10.02 -24.31
C PRO A 140 -1.30 10.65 -23.90
N ASP A 141 -1.35 11.87 -23.37
CA ASP A 141 -0.19 12.48 -22.75
C ASP A 141 0.24 11.70 -21.48
N GLN A 142 1.48 11.93 -21.05
CA GLN A 142 2.05 11.20 -19.92
C GLN A 142 1.30 11.44 -18.60
N GLU A 143 0.75 12.63 -18.40
CA GLU A 143 0.00 12.96 -17.18
C GLU A 143 -1.30 12.15 -17.13
N THR A 144 -2.01 12.05 -18.26
CA THR A 144 -3.20 11.21 -18.37
C THR A 144 -2.89 9.73 -18.16
N ILE A 145 -1.78 9.23 -18.72
CA ILE A 145 -1.31 7.84 -18.48
C ILE A 145 -1.04 7.61 -16.99
N ASN A 146 -0.37 8.56 -16.33
CA ASN A 146 -0.04 8.52 -14.91
C ASN A 146 -1.30 8.53 -14.03
N ASP A 147 -2.29 9.37 -14.34
CA ASP A 147 -3.55 9.41 -13.62
C ASP A 147 -4.31 8.09 -13.76
N MET A 148 -4.31 7.48 -14.95
CA MET A 148 -4.92 6.15 -15.17
C MET A 148 -4.17 5.04 -14.41
N HIS A 149 -2.84 5.07 -14.35
CA HIS A 149 -2.06 4.13 -13.55
C HIS A 149 -2.36 4.28 -12.06
N PHE A 150 -2.42 5.52 -11.55
CA PHE A 150 -2.79 5.80 -10.17
C PHE A 150 -4.22 5.35 -9.85
N LEU A 151 -5.17 5.58 -10.77
CA LEU A 151 -6.56 5.13 -10.62
C LEU A 151 -6.65 3.60 -10.52
N LEU A 152 -6.06 2.87 -11.48
CA LEU A 152 -6.04 1.40 -11.47
C LEU A 152 -5.30 0.84 -10.24
N ALA A 153 -4.21 1.48 -9.81
CA ALA A 153 -3.49 1.07 -8.61
C ALA A 153 -4.37 1.18 -7.36
N ASN A 154 -5.20 2.22 -7.24
CA ASN A 154 -6.18 2.35 -6.16
C ASN A 154 -7.30 1.31 -6.26
N LEU A 155 -7.75 0.95 -7.46
CA LEU A 155 -8.75 -0.11 -7.66
C LEU A 155 -8.20 -1.48 -7.24
N ILE A 156 -6.96 -1.82 -7.63
CA ILE A 156 -6.30 -3.09 -7.24
C ILE A 156 -6.08 -3.15 -5.73
N LYS A 157 -5.65 -2.04 -5.12
CA LYS A 157 -5.50 -1.96 -3.67
C LYS A 157 -6.85 -2.11 -2.94
N GLY A 158 -7.92 -1.62 -3.56
CA GLY A 158 -9.25 -1.59 -3.00
C GLY A 158 -9.44 -0.58 -1.87
N GLY A 159 -10.62 -0.63 -1.25
CA GLY A 159 -11.03 0.23 -0.15
C GLY A 159 -12.39 0.88 -0.40
N MET A 160 -12.79 1.78 0.50
CA MET A 160 -14.04 2.52 0.38
C MET A 160 -13.87 3.72 -0.56
N PHE A 161 -14.76 3.88 -1.53
CA PHE A 161 -14.77 5.04 -2.45
C PHE A 161 -15.97 5.97 -2.23
N GLN A 162 -16.71 5.77 -1.14
CA GLN A 162 -17.82 6.62 -0.73
C GLN A 162 -17.32 7.91 -0.06
N HIS A 163 -17.93 9.04 -0.41
CA HIS A 163 -17.60 10.37 0.12
C HIS A 163 -18.69 10.97 1.03
N LYS A 164 -19.91 10.40 1.03
CA LYS A 164 -21.01 10.86 1.89
C LYS A 164 -21.36 9.79 2.92
N GLY A 165 -21.04 10.08 4.19
CA GLY A 165 -21.36 9.24 5.34
C GLY A 165 -20.25 8.27 5.72
N ASP A 166 -19.20 8.80 6.34
CA ASP A 166 -18.43 8.25 7.46
C ASP A 166 -17.53 9.36 8.03
#